data_AF-A0A7C9FLT8-F1
#
_entry.id   AF-A0A7C9FLT8-F1
#
_cell.length_a   1.000
_cell.length_b   1.000
_cell.length_c   1.000
_cell.angle_alpha   90.00
_cell.angle_beta   90.00
_cell.angle_gamma   90.00
#
_symmetry.space_group_name_H-M   'P 1'
#
loop_
_entity.id
_entity.type
_entity.pdbx_description
1 polymer ?
#
loop_
_entity_poly.entity_id
_entity_poly.type
_entity_poly.pdbx_seq_one_letter_code
_entity_poly.pdbx_strand_id
1 'polypeptide(L)'
;SKDAPGISSYGDLLMEFEDSVVKQRPKCMSGSGLTELNESRFRSRIEHRLTELEELPSSRGEDLQSKCLLELYGLKLAELQKKVRSDVCSEYWLRVNCGLPEQKLFDWG
;
A
#
# COMPACT_ATOMS: atom_id res chain seq x y z
N SER A 1 -59.81 12.54 -4.16
CA SER A 1 -58.94 12.65 -5.36
C SER A 1 -57.57 12.16 -4.94
N LYS A 2 -56.98 11.25 -5.73
CA LYS A 2 -55.84 10.38 -5.39
C LYS A 2 -54.61 11.12 -4.84
N ASP A 3 -54.06 10.58 -3.76
CA ASP A 3 -52.70 10.82 -3.29
C ASP A 3 -51.67 10.45 -4.37
N ALA A 4 -50.73 11.35 -4.65
CA ALA A 4 -49.55 11.09 -5.45
C ALA A 4 -48.31 11.11 -4.54
N PRO A 5 -47.50 10.04 -4.50
CA PRO A 5 -46.42 9.89 -3.53
C PRO A 5 -45.22 10.77 -3.87
N GLY A 6 -44.56 11.24 -2.81
CA GLY A 6 -43.52 12.26 -2.81
C GLY A 6 -42.39 12.05 -3.81
N ILE A 7 -42.17 13.06 -4.65
CA ILE A 7 -40.86 13.28 -5.25
C ILE A 7 -40.09 14.06 -4.19
N SER A 8 -39.22 13.35 -3.46
CA SER A 8 -38.25 13.97 -2.56
C SER A 8 -37.51 15.07 -3.34
N SER A 9 -37.50 16.29 -2.80
CA SER A 9 -36.72 17.38 -3.41
C SER A 9 -35.27 16.93 -3.53
N TYR A 10 -34.55 17.38 -4.56
CA TYR A 10 -33.11 17.14 -4.70
C TYR A 10 -32.35 17.55 -3.43
N GLY A 11 -32.81 18.62 -2.76
CA GLY A 11 -32.26 19.05 -1.47
C GLY A 11 -32.47 18.05 -0.34
N ASP A 12 -33.63 17.39 -0.28
CA ASP A 12 -33.92 16.39 0.74
C ASP A 12 -33.07 15.12 0.54
N LEU A 13 -32.88 14.70 -0.72
CA LEU A 13 -31.99 13.58 -1.05
C LEU A 13 -30.52 13.89 -0.75
N LEU A 14 -30.08 15.13 -1.05
CA LEU A 14 -28.71 15.56 -0.77
C LEU A 14 -28.44 15.63 0.74
N MET A 15 -29.42 16.13 1.51
CA MET A 15 -29.36 16.18 2.97
C MET A 15 -29.35 14.76 3.57
N GLU A 16 -30.21 13.85 3.12
CA GLU A 16 -30.22 12.45 3.57
C GLU A 16 -28.89 11.73 3.25
N PHE A 17 -28.32 12.00 2.07
CA PHE A 17 -27.00 11.49 1.69
C PHE A 17 -25.89 12.03 2.61
N GLU A 18 -25.85 13.33 2.85
CA GLU A 18 -24.85 13.95 3.73
C GLU A 18 -24.96 13.41 5.17
N ASP A 19 -26.18 13.30 5.70
CA ASP A 19 -26.46 12.70 7.00
C ASP A 19 -25.99 11.24 7.07
N SER A 20 -26.22 10.48 6.00
CA SER A 20 -25.79 9.09 5.89
C SER A 20 -24.27 8.96 5.84
N VAL A 21 -23.58 9.84 5.11
CA VAL A 21 -22.12 9.90 5.05
C VAL A 21 -21.53 10.23 6.43
N VAL A 22 -22.08 11.22 7.13
CA VAL A 22 -21.63 11.60 8.49
C VAL A 22 -21.81 10.45 9.47
N LYS A 23 -22.92 9.72 9.40
CA LYS A 23 -23.18 8.56 10.28
C LYS A 23 -22.27 7.36 9.97
N GLN A 24 -21.86 7.18 8.71
CA GLN A 24 -21.02 6.04 8.29
C GLN A 24 -19.51 6.31 8.48
N ARG A 25 -19.06 7.55 8.32
CA ARG A 25 -17.65 7.93 8.33
C ARG A 25 -16.85 7.41 9.55
N PRO A 26 -17.37 7.44 10.79
CA PRO A 26 -16.65 6.90 11.96
C PRO A 26 -16.46 5.38 11.94
N LYS A 27 -17.27 4.64 11.17
CA LYS A 27 -17.15 3.17 11.01
C LYS A 27 -16.09 2.79 9.98
N CYS A 28 -15.66 3.74 9.16
CA CYS A 28 -14.67 3.53 8.12
C CYS A 28 -13.27 3.88 8.65
N MET A 29 -12.31 2.99 8.44
CA MET A 29 -10.91 3.32 8.66
C MET A 29 -10.39 4.25 7.56
N SER A 30 -9.44 5.12 7.90
CA SER A 30 -8.73 5.92 6.90
C SER A 30 -7.86 5.03 6.02
N GLY A 31 -7.63 5.45 4.76
CA GLY A 31 -6.74 4.74 3.85
C GLY A 31 -5.30 4.66 4.38
N SER A 32 -4.82 5.70 5.05
CA SER A 32 -3.52 5.69 5.73
C SER A 32 -3.48 4.67 6.87
N GLY A 33 -4.53 4.59 7.70
CA GLY A 33 -4.63 3.61 8.77
C GLY A 33 -4.70 2.16 8.26
N LEU A 34 -5.39 1.93 7.14
CA LEU A 34 -5.39 0.63 6.47
C LEU A 34 -3.99 0.25 5.94
N THR A 35 -3.27 1.23 5.37
CA THR A 35 -1.91 1.02 4.85
C THR A 35 -0.96 0.66 5.98
N GLU A 36 -0.99 1.41 7.09
CA GLU A 36 -0.17 1.15 8.27
C GLU A 36 -0.46 -0.23 8.91
N LEU A 37 -1.73 -0.61 9.03
CA LEU A 37 -2.13 -1.94 9.52
C LEU A 37 -1.65 -3.07 8.59
N ASN A 38 -1.65 -2.82 7.27
CA ASN A 38 -1.17 -3.80 6.32
C ASN A 38 0.35 -3.95 6.41
N GLU A 39 1.08 -2.84 6.50
CA GLU A 39 2.54 -2.83 6.69
C GLU A 39 2.95 -3.52 7.98
N SER A 40 2.27 -3.25 9.10
CA SER A 40 2.57 -3.91 10.37
C SER A 40 2.34 -5.41 10.29
N ARG A 41 1.25 -5.86 9.67
CA ARG A 41 0.98 -7.28 9.42
C ARG A 41 2.08 -7.94 8.60
N PHE A 42 2.55 -7.29 7.54
CA PHE A 42 3.65 -7.83 6.73
C PHE A 42 4.95 -7.90 7.51
N ARG A 43 5.27 -6.86 8.28
CA ARG A 43 6.46 -6.82 9.14
C ARG A 43 6.46 -7.96 10.14
N SER A 44 5.37 -8.15 10.89
CA SER A 44 5.26 -9.24 11.86
C SER A 44 5.37 -10.63 11.22
N ARG A 45 4.85 -10.81 10.00
CA ARG A 45 4.99 -12.09 9.27
C ARG A 45 6.44 -12.35 8.86
N ILE A 46 7.15 -11.31 8.40
CA ILE A 46 8.57 -11.43 8.03
C ILE A 46 9.41 -11.74 9.27
N GLU A 47 9.19 -11.02 10.37
CA GLU A 47 9.88 -11.25 11.65
C GLU A 47 9.65 -12.68 12.15
N HIS A 48 8.40 -13.13 12.18
CA HIS A 48 8.06 -14.50 12.56
C HIS A 48 8.79 -15.53 11.69
N ARG A 49 8.78 -15.34 10.37
CA ARG A 49 9.44 -16.28 9.44
C ARG A 49 10.95 -16.28 9.59
N LEU A 50 11.56 -15.11 9.85
CA LEU A 50 12.99 -15.02 10.14
C LEU A 50 13.34 -15.83 11.39
N THR A 51 12.58 -15.69 12.47
CA THR A 51 12.78 -16.49 13.69
C THR A 51 12.67 -17.99 13.40
N GLU A 52 11.63 -18.42 12.67
CA GLU A 52 11.49 -19.83 12.27
C GLU A 52 12.70 -20.35 11.50
N LEU A 53 13.25 -19.55 10.57
CA LEU A 53 14.37 -19.94 9.71
C LEU A 53 15.70 -19.97 10.47
N GLU A 54 15.91 -19.07 11.43
CA GLU A 54 17.12 -19.00 12.25
C GLU A 54 17.20 -20.13 13.28
N GLU A 55 16.06 -20.62 13.76
CA GLU A 55 15.99 -21.71 14.75
C GLU A 55 15.99 -23.12 14.12
N LEU A 56 16.12 -23.23 12.78
CA LEU A 56 16.09 -24.53 12.12
C LEU A 56 17.32 -25.39 12.46
N PRO A 57 17.12 -26.68 12.77
CA PRO A 57 18.23 -27.59 13.03
C PRO A 57 19.01 -27.86 11.74
N SER A 58 20.35 -27.82 11.84
CA SER A 58 21.26 -28.11 10.72
C SER A 58 21.30 -29.58 10.32
N SER A 59 20.56 -30.46 11.00
CA SER A 59 20.46 -31.90 10.71
C SER A 59 19.53 -32.23 9.54
N ARG A 60 18.96 -31.22 8.87
CA ARG A 60 18.10 -31.39 7.68
C ARG A 60 18.96 -31.65 6.45
N GLY A 61 18.43 -32.37 5.47
CA GLY A 61 19.14 -32.67 4.21
C GLY A 61 19.57 -31.41 3.45
N GLU A 62 20.68 -31.52 2.72
CA GLU A 62 21.40 -30.39 2.09
C GLU A 62 20.54 -29.52 1.16
N ASP A 63 19.64 -30.13 0.37
CA ASP A 63 18.74 -29.40 -0.54
C ASP A 63 17.76 -28.49 0.22
N LEU A 64 17.15 -29.02 1.29
CA LEU A 64 16.23 -28.24 2.13
C LEU A 64 16.99 -27.13 2.86
N GLN A 65 18.18 -27.44 3.37
CA GLN A 65 19.03 -26.46 4.04
C GLN A 65 19.41 -25.30 3.09
N SER A 66 19.80 -25.60 1.86
CA SER A 66 20.13 -24.59 0.85
C SER A 66 18.95 -23.67 0.55
N LYS A 67 17.74 -24.24 0.39
CA LYS A 67 16.51 -23.46 0.15
C LYS A 67 16.19 -22.54 1.32
N CYS A 68 16.28 -23.04 2.56
CA CYS A 68 16.05 -22.25 3.76
C CYS A 68 17.08 -21.10 3.90
N LEU A 69 18.34 -21.34 3.57
CA LEU A 69 19.37 -20.30 3.59
C LEU A 69 19.09 -19.21 2.55
N LEU A 70 18.70 -19.59 1.32
CA LEU A 70 18.32 -18.63 0.28
C LEU A 70 17.13 -17.77 0.71
N GLU A 71 16.11 -18.39 1.32
CA GLU A 71 14.96 -17.66 1.86
C GLU A 71 15.39 -16.69 2.97
N LEU A 72 16.20 -17.15 3.93
CA LEU A 72 16.69 -16.35 5.06
C LEU A 72 17.47 -15.12 4.57
N TYR A 73 18.43 -15.31 3.68
CA TYR A 73 19.21 -14.19 3.14
C TYR A 73 18.37 -13.29 2.25
N GLY A 74 17.41 -13.83 1.49
CA GLY A 74 16.45 -13.06 0.71
C GLY A 74 15.63 -12.11 1.59
N LEU A 75 15.10 -12.62 2.71
CA LEU A 75 14.35 -11.81 3.69
C LEU A 75 15.23 -10.76 4.36
N LYS A 76 16.46 -11.09 4.76
CA LYS A 76 17.41 -10.13 5.37
C LYS A 76 17.79 -8.99 4.42
N LEU A 77 17.78 -9.24 3.12
CA LEU A 77 18.13 -8.23 2.10
C LEU A 77 16.92 -7.41 1.62
N ALA A 78 15.70 -7.71 2.04
CA ALA A 78 14.48 -7.10 1.51
C ALA A 78 14.47 -5.57 1.63
N GLU A 79 14.86 -5.02 2.80
CA GLU A 79 14.88 -3.57 3.01
C GLU A 79 15.97 -2.87 2.18
N LEU A 80 17.13 -3.52 1.99
CA LEU A 80 18.16 -3.00 1.10
C LEU A 80 17.66 -2.96 -0.35
N GLN A 81 17.02 -4.05 -0.81
CA GLN A 81 16.43 -4.11 -2.15
C GLN A 81 15.35 -3.03 -2.33
N LYS A 82 14.51 -2.79 -1.32
CA LYS A 82 13.49 -1.74 -1.34
C LYS A 82 14.11 -0.35 -1.49
N LYS A 83 15.15 -0.04 -0.70
CA LYS A 83 15.87 1.23 -0.78
C LYS A 83 16.49 1.43 -2.17
N VAL A 84 17.23 0.45 -2.67
CA VAL A 84 17.87 0.52 -3.99
C VAL A 84 16.83 0.74 -5.10
N ARG A 85 15.70 0.01 -5.07
CA ARG A 85 14.62 0.20 -6.04
C ARG A 85 14.02 1.60 -5.96
N SER A 86 13.78 2.12 -4.75
CA SER A 86 13.27 3.48 -4.56
C SER A 86 14.21 4.53 -5.15
N ASP A 87 15.49 4.43 -4.82
CA ASP A 87 16.50 5.39 -5.27
C ASP A 87 16.62 5.39 -6.80
N VAL A 88 16.73 4.20 -7.42
CA VAL A 88 16.79 4.04 -8.89
C VAL A 88 15.52 4.57 -9.55
N CYS A 89 14.33 4.26 -9.03
CA CYS A 89 13.08 4.75 -9.59
C CYS A 89 12.98 6.27 -9.50
N SER A 90 13.39 6.88 -8.38
CA SER A 90 13.36 8.33 -8.21
C SER A 90 14.31 9.04 -9.19
N GLU A 91 15.51 8.49 -9.37
CA GLU A 91 16.52 9.01 -10.27
C GLU A 91 16.07 8.90 -11.73
N TYR A 92 15.55 7.73 -12.11
CA TYR A 92 14.98 7.51 -13.42
C TYR A 92 13.83 8.46 -13.71
N TRP A 93 12.93 8.66 -12.75
CA TRP A 93 11.82 9.59 -12.88
C TRP A 93 12.32 11.02 -13.10
N LEU A 94 13.33 11.46 -12.36
CA LEU A 94 13.95 12.78 -12.56
C LEU A 94 14.60 12.91 -13.93
N ARG A 95 15.31 11.90 -14.43
CA ARG A 95 15.88 11.94 -15.79
C ARG A 95 14.80 12.11 -16.85
N VAL A 96 13.74 11.31 -16.76
CA VAL A 96 12.62 11.34 -17.72
C VAL A 96 11.84 12.66 -17.66
N ASN A 97 11.71 13.25 -16.47
CA ASN A 97 10.87 14.43 -16.29
C ASN A 97 11.62 15.76 -16.32
N CYS A 98 12.88 15.77 -15.92
CA CYS A 98 13.67 16.98 -15.73
C CYS A 98 14.93 17.02 -16.61
N GLY A 99 15.23 15.97 -17.39
CA GLY A 99 16.40 15.94 -18.26
C GLY A 99 16.34 16.90 -19.45
N LEU A 100 15.13 17.27 -19.89
CA LEU A 100 14.87 18.24 -20.96
C LEU A 100 13.69 19.14 -20.58
N PRO A 101 13.89 20.11 -19.67
CA PRO A 101 12.80 20.96 -19.18
C PRO A 101 12.13 21.76 -20.30
N GLU A 102 12.88 22.11 -21.35
CA GLU A 102 12.38 22.81 -22.55
C GLU A 102 11.26 22.05 -23.28
N GLN A 103 11.25 20.71 -23.22
CA GLN A 103 10.20 19.90 -23.85
C GLN A 103 8.94 19.75 -22.98
N LYS A 104 9.00 20.17 -21.71
CA LYS A 104 7.88 20.10 -20.76
C LYS A 104 7.35 21.46 -20.33
N LEU A 105 8.01 22.55 -20.73
CA LEU A 105 7.49 23.90 -20.56
C LEU A 105 6.28 24.07 -21.48
N PHE A 106 5.10 24.21 -20.87
CA PHE A 106 3.94 24.73 -21.58
C PHE A 106 4.20 26.21 -21.87
N ASP A 107 4.00 26.61 -23.12
CA ASP A 107 4.08 27.99 -23.56
C ASP A 107 2.80 28.70 -23.11
N TRP A 108 2.84 29.34 -21.94
CA TRP A 108 1.66 29.95 -21.32
C TRP A 108 1.30 31.33 -21.87
N GLY A 109 1.99 31.82 -22.92
CA GLY A 109 1.59 32.99 -23.72
C GLY A 109 1.44 34.29 -22.95
#